data_AF-A0AAE3MFP8-F1
#
_entry.id   AF-A0AAE3MFP8-F1
#
_cell.length_a   1.000
_cell.length_b   1.000
_cell.length_c   1.000
_cell.angle_alpha   90.00
_cell.angle_beta   90.00
_cell.angle_gamma   90.00
#
_symmetry.space_group_name_H-M   'P 1'
#
loop_
_entity.id
_entity.type
_entity.pdbx_description
1 polymer ?
#
loop_
_entity_poly.entity_id
_entity_poly.type
_entity_poly.pdbx_seq_one_letter_code
_entity_poly.pdbx_strand_id
1 'polypeptide(L)' 'MIIRRTILKQDIVKKLYPNSISVRSAMQQLRCEIEICPPLKEQIANAGNTRCHYYNKQQLLLILEHFSISLEEFEQL' A
#
# COMPACT_ATOMS: atom_id res chain seq x y z
N MET A 1 -10.26 -14.20 -9.98
CA MET A 1 -10.26 -12.77 -10.31
C MET A 1 -8.88 -12.38 -10.85
N ILE A 2 -8.77 -11.65 -11.96
CA ILE A 2 -7.46 -11.30 -12.55
C ILE A 2 -6.78 -10.29 -11.63
N ILE A 3 -5.91 -10.78 -10.74
CA ILE A 3 -5.10 -9.94 -9.88
C ILE A 3 -4.25 -9.06 -10.79
N ARG A 4 -4.54 -7.76 -10.81
CA ARG A 4 -3.74 -6.80 -11.59
C ARG A 4 -2.30 -6.87 -11.06
N ARG A 5 -1.34 -7.02 -11.97
CA ARG A 5 0.10 -7.10 -11.61
C ARG A 5 0.59 -5.87 -10.84
N THR A 6 -0.10 -4.74 -11.02
CA THR A 6 0.17 -3.45 -10.40
C THR A 6 -1.12 -2.78 -9.99
N ILE A 7 -1.08 -2.04 -8.89
CA ILE A 7 -2.19 -1.25 -8.34
C ILE A 7 -1.73 0.18 -8.10
N LEU A 8 -2.64 1.14 -8.27
CA LEU A 8 -2.36 2.56 -8.01
C LEU A 8 -2.26 2.81 -6.51
N LYS A 9 -1.24 3.57 -6.09
CA LYS A 9 -1.05 3.93 -4.68
C LYS A 9 -2.26 4.68 -4.12
N GLN A 10 -2.85 5.56 -4.93
CA GLN A 10 -4.06 6.30 -4.57
C GLN A 10 -5.26 5.39 -4.28
N ASP A 11 -5.41 4.28 -5.00
CA ASP A 11 -6.54 3.37 -4.82
C ASP A 11 -6.39 2.56 -3.53
N ILE A 12 -5.15 2.22 -3.17
CA ILE A 12 -4.83 1.58 -1.89
C ILE A 12 -5.17 2.51 -0.73
N VAL A 13 -4.63 3.74 -0.74
CA VAL A 13 -4.81 4.64 0.40
C VAL A 13 -6.25 5.13 0.57
N LYS A 14 -7.06 5.15 -0.49
CA LYS A 14 -8.49 5.41 -0.38
C LYS A 14 -9.22 4.35 0.46
N LYS A 15 -8.83 3.08 0.30
CA LYS A 15 -9.41 1.96 1.06
C LYS A 15 -8.84 1.89 2.47
N LEU A 16 -7.53 2.08 2.63
CA LEU A 16 -6.87 2.00 3.94
C LEU A 16 -7.18 3.20 4.86
N TYR A 17 -7.38 4.39 4.28
CA TYR A 17 -7.62 5.62 5.04
C TYR A 17 -8.90 6.34 4.55
N PRO A 18 -10.09 5.74 4.76
CA PRO A 18 -11.36 6.30 4.28
C PRO A 18 -11.69 7.65 4.93
N ASN A 19 -11.16 7.90 6.13
CA ASN A 19 -11.37 9.13 6.89
C ASN A 19 -10.39 10.26 6.52
N SER A 20 -9.48 10.04 5.58
CA SER A 20 -8.50 11.05 5.20
C SER A 20 -9.13 12.15 4.36
N ILE A 21 -8.80 13.40 4.65
CA ILE A 21 -9.39 14.60 4.01
C ILE A 21 -9.06 14.67 2.50
N SER A 22 -7.95 14.06 2.08
CA SER A 22 -7.56 14.00 0.66
C SER A 22 -6.69 12.79 0.35
N VAL A 23 -6.66 12.38 -0.93
CA VAL A 23 -5.74 11.34 -1.41
C VAL A 23 -4.28 11.68 -1.10
N ARG A 24 -3.90 12.96 -1.19
CA ARG A 24 -2.54 13.41 -0.88
C ARG A 24 -2.21 13.20 0.60
N SER A 25 -3.15 13.53 1.49
CA SER A 25 -3.01 13.30 2.93
C SER A 25 -2.91 11.80 3.25
N ALA A 26 -3.76 10.97 2.65
CA ALA A 26 -3.74 9.52 2.80
C ALA A 26 -2.41 8.90 2.30
N MET A 27 -1.90 9.37 1.16
CA MET A 27 -0.58 8.97 0.67
C MET A 27 0.55 9.40 1.61
N GLN A 28 0.44 10.57 2.22
CA GLN A 28 1.44 11.04 3.18
C GLN A 28 1.42 10.19 4.45
N GLN A 29 0.24 9.82 4.95
CA GLN A 29 0.09 8.92 6.10
C GLN A 29 0.78 7.57 5.84
N LEU A 30 0.48 6.93 4.71
CA LEU A 30 1.13 5.67 4.33
C LEU A 30 2.66 5.80 4.23
N ARG A 31 3.16 6.92 3.67
CA ARG A 31 4.61 7.16 3.59
C ARG A 31 5.23 7.29 4.98
N CYS A 32 4.61 8.05 5.87
CA CYS A 32 5.09 8.21 7.23
C CYS A 32 5.14 6.88 7.98
N GLU A 33 4.11 6.03 7.84
CA GLU A 33 4.10 4.70 8.46
C GLU A 33 5.21 3.80 7.93
N ILE A 34 5.43 3.79 6.61
CA ILE A 34 6.55 3.06 6.00
C ILE A 34 7.89 3.63 6.47
N GLU A 35 8.03 4.95 6.61
CA GLU A 35 9.26 5.59 7.08
C GLU A 35 9.57 5.29 8.55
N ILE A 36 8.54 5.16 9.39
CA ILE A 36 8.67 4.85 10.82
C ILE A 36 9.02 3.36 11.04
N CYS A 37 8.75 2.49 10.06
CA CYS A 37 9.10 1.07 10.10
C CYS A 37 10.22 0.72 9.09
N PRO A 38 11.50 0.82 9.48
CA PRO A 38 12.63 0.49 8.60
C PRO A 38 12.55 -0.91 7.96
N PRO A 39 12.17 -1.98 8.68
CA PRO A 39 12.04 -3.31 8.08
C PRO A 39 11.01 -3.36 6.93
N LEU A 40 9.86 -2.71 7.11
CA LEU A 40 8.83 -2.64 6.08
C LEU A 40 9.33 -1.88 4.85
N LYS A 41 10.01 -0.75 5.06
CA LYS A 41 10.59 0.04 3.98
C LYS A 41 11.59 -0.77 3.16
N GLU A 42 12.47 -1.52 3.81
CA GLU A 42 13.44 -2.39 3.13
C GLU A 42 12.75 -3.52 2.37
N GLN A 43 11.76 -4.19 2.97
CA GLN A 43 11.00 -5.24 2.30
C GLN A 43 10.29 -4.73 1.04
N ILE A 44 9.65 -3.55 1.12
CA ILE A 44 8.96 -2.93 -0.03
C ILE A 44 9.96 -2.56 -1.14
N ALA A 45 11.15 -2.07 -0.78
CA ALA A 45 12.21 -1.74 -1.73
C ALA A 45 12.78 -3.00 -2.41
N ASN A 46 12.93 -4.10 -1.66
CA ASN A 46 13.45 -5.37 -2.15
C ASN A 46 12.42 -6.18 -2.96
N ALA A 47 11.12 -5.98 -2.73
CA ALA A 47 10.03 -6.62 -3.47
C ALA A 47 9.89 -6.15 -4.93
N GLY A 48 10.78 -5.25 -5.39
CA GLY A 48 10.92 -4.88 -6.79
C GLY A 48 10.98 -3.36 -7.00
N ASN A 49 11.07 -2.96 -8.28
CA ASN A 49 11.20 -1.56 -8.62
C ASN A 49 9.99 -0.74 -8.16
N THR A 50 10.22 0.16 -7.21
CA THR A 50 9.20 1.08 -6.70
C THR A 50 8.91 2.12 -7.78
N ARG A 51 7.75 2.00 -8.42
CA ARG A 51 7.26 3.03 -9.34
C ARG A 51 6.64 4.18 -8.56
N CYS A 52 6.70 5.39 -9.12
CA CYS A 52 6.20 6.59 -8.46
C CYS A 52 4.73 6.44 -8.01
N HIS A 53 3.86 6.00 -8.92
CA HIS A 53 2.40 5.96 -8.72
C HIS A 53 1.80 4.56 -8.50
N TYR A 54 2.62 3.51 -8.59
CA TYR A 54 2.14 2.13 -8.54
C TYR A 54 2.91 1.30 -7.52
N TYR A 55 2.20 0.37 -6.87
CA TYR A 55 2.81 -0.78 -6.21
C TYR A 55 2.59 -2.03 -7.06
N ASN A 56 3.58 -2.91 -7.08
CA ASN A 56 3.39 -4.25 -7.61
C ASN A 56 2.62 -5.12 -6.58
N LYS A 57 2.21 -6.32 -6.98
CA LYS A 57 1.48 -7.25 -6.09
C LYS A 57 2.23 -7.57 -4.79
N GLN A 58 3.54 -7.81 -4.84
CA GLN A 58 4.33 -8.15 -3.66
C GLN A 58 4.43 -6.97 -2.69
N GLN A 59 4.64 -5.76 -3.22
CA GLN A 59 4.65 -4.54 -2.43
C GLN A 59 3.29 -4.28 -1.77
N LEU A 60 2.18 -4.53 -2.48
CA LEU A 60 0.85 -4.47 -1.89
C LEU A 60 0.72 -5.46 -0.73
N LEU A 61 1.11 -6.73 -0.92
CA LEU A 61 0.97 -7.75 0.12
C LEU A 61 1.74 -7.39 1.40
N LEU A 62 2.97 -6.88 1.27
CA LEU A 62 3.76 -6.41 2.41
C LEU A 62 3.10 -5.24 3.15
N ILE A 63 2.51 -4.30 2.40
CA ILE A 63 1.77 -3.19 2.98
C ILE A 63 0.54 -3.73 3.74
N LEU A 64 -0.26 -4.60 3.12
CA LEU A 64 -1.45 -5.16 3.75
C LEU A 64 -1.13 -6.01 4.99
N GLU A 65 -0.05 -6.78 4.94
CA GLU A 65 0.47 -7.55 6.08
C GLU A 65 0.81 -6.63 7.26
N HIS A 66 1.40 -5.46 7.00
CA HIS A 66 1.67 -4.45 8.04
C HIS A 66 0.39 -3.96 8.72
N PHE A 67 -0.71 -3.82 7.98
CA PHE A 67 -2.02 -3.46 8.53
C PHE A 67 -2.78 -4.65 9.11
N SER A 68 -2.23 -5.86 9.08
CA SER A 68 -2.93 -7.11 9.42
C SER A 68 -4.23 -7.30 8.61
N ILE A 69 -4.22 -6.85 7.34
CA ILE A 69 -5.33 -6.97 6.40
C ILE A 69 -5.00 -8.05 5.39
N SER A 70 -5.90 -8.99 5.15
CA SER A 70 -5.78 -9.95 4.05
C SER A 70 -6.10 -9.30 2.70
N LEU A 71 -5.61 -9.89 1.61
CA LEU A 71 -5.95 -9.41 0.27
C LEU A 71 -7.47 -9.44 0.02
N GLU A 72 -8.16 -10.43 0.58
CA GLU A 72 -9.61 -10.62 0.45
C GLU A 72 -10.38 -9.51 1.17
N GLU A 73 -9.98 -9.16 2.40
CA GLU A 73 -10.55 -8.03 3.15
C GLU A 73 -10.28 -6.71 2.42
N PHE A 74 -9.07 -6.52 1.90
CA PHE A 74 -8.75 -5.33 1.12
C PHE A 74 -9.59 -5.19 -0.14
N GLU A 75 -9.99 -6.29 -0.77
CA GLU A 75 -10.91 -6.24 -1.91
C GLU A 75 -12.32 -5.82 -1.51
N GLN A 76 -12.75 -6.16 -0.28
CA GLN A 76 -14.08 -5.83 0.27
C GLN A 76 -14.19 -4.42 0.90
N LEU A 77 -13.09 -3.79 1.27
CA LEU A 77 -13.02 -2.37 1.66
C LEU A 77 -13.40 -1.42 0.52
#